data_AF-A0A652JZ48-F1
#
_entry.id   AF-A0A652JZ48-F1
#
_cell.length_a   1.000
_cell.length_b   1.000
_cell.length_c   1.000
_cell.angle_alpha   90.00
_cell.angle_beta   90.00
_cell.angle_gamma   90.00
#
_symmetry.space_group_name_H-M   'P 1'
#
loop_
_entity.id
_entity.type
_entity.pdbx_description
1 polymer ?
#
loop_
_entity_poly.entity_id
_entity_poly.type
_entity_poly.pdbx_seq_one_letter_code
_entity_poly.pdbx_strand_id
1 'polypeptide(L)' 'MESGLSFSAADLAQTRFAVSPMWEVVTSFRLLRGDNAGALQRRWTAQVRPRIAAAGLDRGWLADLVPDHGYLADFLNP' A
#
# COMPACT_ATOMS: atom_id res chain seq x y z
N MET A 1 30.13 8.79 -21.79
CA MET A 1 28.89 8.18 -22.32
C MET A 1 27.78 8.63 -21.40
N GLU A 2 27.03 9.65 -21.81
CA GLU A 2 25.95 10.21 -20.99
C GLU A 2 24.66 9.47 -21.31
N SER A 3 24.21 8.63 -20.39
CA SER A 3 22.92 7.95 -20.47
C SER A 3 21.85 8.85 -19.86
N GLY A 4 21.42 9.86 -20.60
CA GLY A 4 20.33 10.74 -20.20
C GLY A 4 18.98 10.20 -20.67
N LEU A 5 18.03 9.99 -19.76
CA LEU A 5 16.62 9.81 -20.11
C LEU A 5 16.07 11.16 -20.59
N SER A 6 15.62 11.22 -21.85
CA SER A 6 14.95 12.40 -22.41
C SER A 6 13.45 12.19 -22.41
N PHE A 7 12.70 13.14 -21.86
CA PHE A 7 11.25 13.19 -21.92
C PHE A 7 10.81 14.24 -22.93
N SER A 8 9.91 13.85 -23.83
CA SER A 8 9.33 14.71 -24.86
C SER A 8 7.87 15.06 -24.56
N ALA A 9 7.32 16.01 -25.32
CA ALA A 9 5.89 16.32 -25.25
C ALA A 9 5.01 15.12 -25.67
N ALA A 10 5.52 14.22 -26.52
CA ALA A 10 4.81 13.01 -26.90
C ALA A 10 4.67 12.05 -25.71
N ASP A 11 5.69 11.95 -24.85
CA ASP A 11 5.66 11.13 -23.64
C ASP A 11 4.62 11.68 -22.65
N LEU A 12 4.56 13.01 -22.49
CA LEU A 12 3.54 13.65 -21.67
C LEU A 12 2.11 13.36 -22.15
N ALA A 13 1.89 13.28 -23.47
CA ALA A 13 0.58 12.95 -24.03
C ALA A 13 0.14 11.50 -23.73
N GLN A 14 1.09 10.60 -23.44
CA GLN A 14 0.82 9.22 -23.03
C GLN A 14 0.65 9.05 -21.51
N THR A 15 1.01 10.06 -20.70
CA THR A 15 0.84 10.01 -19.25
C THR A 15 -0.63 9.80 -18.87
N ARG A 16 -0.85 8.91 -17.89
CA ARG A 16 -2.14 8.64 -17.28
C ARG A 16 -2.06 8.91 -15.80
N PHE A 17 -3.06 9.60 -15.27
CA PHE A 17 -3.21 9.82 -13.85
C PHE A 17 -4.04 8.70 -13.24
N ALA A 18 -3.60 8.18 -12.10
CA ALA A 18 -4.35 7.25 -11.29
C ALA A 18 -4.45 7.80 -9.87
N VAL A 19 -5.60 7.61 -9.23
CA VAL A 19 -5.76 7.85 -7.81
C VAL A 19 -5.50 6.53 -7.09
N SER A 20 -4.51 6.51 -6.21
CA SER A 20 -4.11 5.31 -5.48
C SER A 20 -4.00 5.63 -3.99
N PRO A 21 -4.94 5.16 -3.14
CA PRO A 21 -4.93 5.43 -1.70
C PRO A 21 -3.93 4.50 -0.98
N MET A 22 -2.68 4.52 -1.43
CA MET A 22 -1.65 3.59 -0.93
C MET A 22 -1.33 3.83 0.53
N TRP A 23 -1.39 5.08 0.98
CA TRP A 23 -1.16 5.42 2.38
C TRP A 23 -2.21 4.80 3.29
N GLU A 24 -3.49 4.90 2.92
CA GLU A 24 -4.61 4.27 3.64
C GLU A 24 -4.51 2.76 3.62
N VAL A 25 -4.10 2.16 2.50
CA VAL A 25 -3.90 0.71 2.38
C VAL A 25 -2.79 0.24 3.32
N VAL A 26 -1.62 0.88 3.29
CA VAL A 26 -0.46 0.50 4.12
C VAL A 26 -0.78 0.64 5.61
N THR A 27 -1.36 1.78 6.01
CA THR A 27 -1.72 2.03 7.42
C THR A 27 -2.80 1.07 7.91
N SER A 28 -3.82 0.79 7.08
CA SER A 28 -4.87 -0.19 7.38
C SER A 28 -4.29 -1.60 7.51
N PHE A 29 -3.40 -2.00 6.61
CA PHE A 29 -2.77 -3.32 6.65
C PHE A 29 -1.94 -3.53 7.91
N ARG A 30 -1.12 -2.55 8.30
CA ARG A 30 -0.34 -2.59 9.55
C ARG A 30 -1.23 -2.69 10.79
N LEU A 31 -2.32 -1.92 10.83
CA LEU A 31 -3.31 -1.97 11.90
C LEU A 31 -4.02 -3.34 11.98
N LEU A 32 -4.32 -3.94 10.83
CA LEU A 32 -4.95 -5.26 10.73
C LEU A 32 -3.98 -6.42 11.04
N ARG A 33 -2.67 -6.21 10.95
CA ARG A 33 -1.67 -7.21 11.36
C ARG A 33 -1.32 -7.14 12.85
N GLY A 34 -1.23 -5.95 13.43
CA GLY A 34 -0.84 -5.78 14.83
C GLY A 34 -1.92 -6.20 15.84
N ASP A 35 -1.54 -6.39 17.10
CA ASP A 35 -2.46 -6.88 18.15
C ASP A 35 -3.30 -5.78 18.81
N ASN A 36 -2.95 -4.51 18.62
CA ASN A 36 -3.60 -3.38 19.32
C ASN A 36 -4.27 -2.40 18.36
N ALA A 37 -5.48 -2.76 17.90
CA ALA A 37 -6.40 -1.75 17.39
C ALA A 37 -6.90 -0.90 18.55
N GLY A 38 -6.60 0.40 18.53
CA GLY A 38 -7.12 1.38 19.47
C GLY A 38 -8.65 1.33 19.56
N ALA A 39 -9.22 1.91 20.62
CA ALA A 39 -10.65 1.80 20.90
C ALA A 39 -11.56 2.21 19.75
N LEU A 40 -11.13 3.23 19.01
CA LEU A 40 -11.82 3.74 17.83
C LEU A 40 -11.89 2.70 16.69
N GLN A 41 -10.81 1.96 16.46
CA GLN A 41 -10.68 1.06 15.31
C GLN A 41 -11.13 -0.38 15.59
N ARG A 42 -11.43 -0.75 16.85
CA ARG A 42 -11.80 -2.13 17.22
C ARG A 42 -12.98 -2.69 16.41
N ARG A 43 -14.07 -1.92 16.28
CA ARG A 43 -15.27 -2.37 15.55
C ARG A 43 -14.97 -2.62 14.07
N TRP A 44 -14.24 -1.70 13.44
CA TRP A 44 -13.84 -1.83 12.05
C TRP A 44 -12.89 -3.03 11.86
N THR A 45 -11.90 -3.17 12.74
CA THR A 45 -10.92 -4.26 12.70
C THR A 45 -11.59 -5.64 12.79
N ALA A 46 -12.54 -5.80 13.73
CA ALA A 46 -13.29 -7.04 13.89
C ALA A 46 -14.12 -7.39 12.63
N GLN A 47 -14.60 -6.39 11.90
CA GLN A 47 -15.35 -6.58 10.67
C GLN A 47 -14.45 -6.92 9.47
N VAL A 48 -13.27 -6.30 9.37
CA VAL A 48 -12.41 -6.36 8.18
C VAL A 48 -11.45 -7.55 8.20
N ARG A 49 -10.87 -7.91 9.36
CA ARG A 49 -9.96 -9.07 9.47
C ARG A 49 -10.49 -10.36 8.83
N PRO A 50 -11.73 -10.83 9.09
CA PRO A 50 -12.22 -12.04 8.46
C PRO A 50 -12.36 -11.93 6.94
N ARG A 51 -12.65 -10.73 6.40
CA ARG A 51 -12.76 -10.50 4.96
C ARG A 51 -11.40 -10.57 4.26
N ILE A 52 -10.38 -9.97 4.88
CA ILE A 52 -9.01 -10.00 4.37
C ILE A 52 -8.44 -11.42 4.42
N ALA A 53 -8.69 -12.15 5.51
CA ALA A 53 -8.30 -13.55 5.62
C ALA A 53 -9.01 -14.45 4.59
N ALA A 54 -10.31 -14.26 4.37
CA ALA A 54 -11.07 -14.99 3.35
C ALA A 54 -10.58 -14.67 1.91
N ALA A 55 -10.09 -13.46 1.68
CA ALA A 55 -9.48 -13.06 0.41
C ALA A 55 -8.01 -13.49 0.26
N GLY A 56 -7.40 -14.07 1.30
CA GLY A 56 -5.97 -14.43 1.31
C GLY A 56 -5.01 -13.24 1.27
N LEU A 57 -5.48 -12.05 1.66
CA LEU A 57 -4.71 -10.80 1.60
C LEU A 57 -3.93 -10.51 2.89
N ASP A 58 -4.08 -11.34 3.92
CA ASP A 58 -3.38 -11.23 5.21
C ASP A 58 -1.94 -11.77 5.18
N ARG A 59 -1.50 -12.31 4.04
CA ARG A 59 -0.23 -13.04 3.86
C ARG A 59 0.24 -12.97 2.40
N GLY A 60 1.49 -13.37 2.15
CA GLY A 60 2.09 -13.38 0.81
C GLY A 60 2.56 -12.01 0.35
N TRP A 61 2.48 -11.73 -0.96
CA TRP A 61 3.15 -10.57 -1.59
C TRP A 61 2.82 -9.21 -0.96
N LEU A 62 1.59 -9.01 -0.48
CA LEU A 62 1.23 -7.76 0.21
C LEU A 62 1.97 -7.62 1.55
N ALA A 63 2.10 -8.72 2.30
CA ALA A 63 2.87 -8.73 3.54
C ALA A 63 4.37 -8.52 3.28
N ASP A 64 4.89 -9.03 2.17
CA ASP A 64 6.29 -8.83 1.75
C ASP A 64 6.56 -7.38 1.31
N LEU A 65 5.56 -6.73 0.69
CA LEU A 65 5.63 -5.33 0.25
C LEU A 65 5.49 -4.32 1.39
N VAL A 66 4.85 -4.69 2.50
CA VAL A 66 4.61 -3.82 3.64
C VAL A 66 5.33 -4.37 4.87
N PRO A 67 6.65 -4.08 5.00
CA PRO A 67 7.41 -4.58 6.13
C PRO A 67 6.98 -3.88 7.43
N ASP A 68 7.16 -4.59 8.55
CA ASP A 68 6.90 -4.07 9.89
C ASP A 68 7.88 -2.95 10.25
N HIS A 69 9.12 -3.04 9.76
CA HIS A 69 10.21 -2.10 9.99
C HIS A 69 11.09 -1.95 8.74
N GLY A 70 11.77 -0.81 8.61
CA GLY A 70 12.69 -0.54 7.50
C GLY A 70 12.05 0.18 6.32
N TYR A 71 12.66 0.05 5.15
CA TYR A 71 12.26 0.75 3.94
C TYR A 71 10.89 0.30 3.45
N LEU A 72 10.00 1.25 3.19
CA LEU A 72 8.74 1.04 2.50
C LEU A 72 8.91 1.57 1.08
N ALA A 73 8.54 0.76 0.08
CA ALA A 73 8.69 1.15 -1.32
C ALA A 73 7.97 2.48 -1.60
N ASP A 74 8.64 3.41 -2.27
CA ASP A 74 8.16 4.80 -2.43
C ASP A 74 6.81 4.88 -3.15
N PHE A 75 6.51 3.94 -4.05
CA PHE A 75 5.20 3.88 -4.71
C PHE A 75 4.03 3.52 -3.77
N LEU A 76 4.32 3.02 -2.57
CA LEU A 76 3.34 2.73 -1.51
C LEU A 76 3.17 3.91 -0.53
N ASN A 77 4.02 4.91 -0.63
CA ASN A 77 3.94 6.16 0.12
C ASN A 77 4.27 7.33 -0.82
N PRO A 78 3.44 7.55 -1.85
CA PRO A 78 3.67 8.53 -2.90
C PRO A 78 3.65 9.98 -2.39
#